data_AF-A0A4R2K466-F1
#
_entry.id   AF-A0A4R2K466-F1
#
_cell.length_a   1.000
_cell.length_b   1.000
_cell.length_c   1.000
_cell.angle_alpha   90.00
_cell.angle_beta   90.00
_cell.angle_gamma   90.00
#
_symmetry.space_group_name_H-M   'P 1'
#
loop_
_entity.id
_entity.type
_entity.pdbx_description
1 polymer ?
#
loop_
_entity_poly.entity_id
_entity_poly.type
_entity_poly.pdbx_seq_one_letter_code
_entity_poly.pdbx_strand_id
1 'polypeptide(L)'
;MADQRVTVLENTRGTRPDAVAALGICLVGYGILAGLWPARHGYSPDLSIVIREWVNKPLGIGEDFGFLGVTLLLVTGGMIATPTLVRRLGPPLAAGVALGAVAMALGAHPLVELVRPVAAVLLFVVIWTLTRRWPWLSVVLQLEVAYLLVFAGAAPGADALLHHLGLVAEYLPALLIGQLIRLGTLRALALGVLCVGLPAVAEHLYQELSGWWHALTVVYAVLLTLLLRGRGIRFPVVRWLSTRAGWLFASVAVVGYVALDLLSRLPLVVALVVALGLVGFAAEGGYRLAERVYGP
;
A
#
# COMPACT_ATOMS: atom_id res chain seq x y z
N MET A 1 15.43 15.44 -36.33
CA MET A 1 14.61 14.21 -36.48
C MET A 1 15.15 12.97 -35.74
N ALA A 2 16.33 13.00 -35.12
CA ALA A 2 16.83 11.89 -34.28
C ALA A 2 16.27 11.88 -32.84
N ASP A 3 15.65 12.97 -32.39
CA ASP A 3 15.23 13.16 -30.98
C ASP A 3 13.86 12.55 -30.64
N GLN A 4 13.04 12.23 -31.65
CA GLN A 4 11.72 11.62 -31.46
C GLN A 4 11.75 10.09 -31.27
N ARG A 5 12.87 9.41 -31.62
CA ARG A 5 12.95 7.95 -31.50
C ARG A 5 13.33 7.48 -30.09
N VAL A 6 14.04 8.30 -29.31
CA VAL A 6 14.37 8.00 -27.91
C VAL A 6 13.13 8.13 -27.02
N THR A 7 12.28 9.12 -27.30
CA THR A 7 11.02 9.34 -26.57
C THR A 7 9.99 8.24 -26.80
N VAL A 8 9.98 7.57 -27.96
CA VAL A 8 9.01 6.50 -28.28
C VAL A 8 9.38 5.16 -27.61
N LEU A 9 10.67 4.84 -27.46
CA LEU A 9 11.10 3.62 -26.75
C LEU A 9 10.92 3.72 -25.22
N GLU A 10 10.98 4.93 -24.65
CA GLU A 10 10.60 5.15 -23.25
C GLU A 10 9.08 5.09 -23.03
N ASN A 11 8.27 5.49 -24.01
CA ASN A 11 6.81 5.49 -23.89
C ASN A 11 6.17 4.08 -24.00
N THR A 12 6.84 3.12 -24.64
CA THR A 12 6.39 1.72 -24.69
C THR A 12 6.84 0.86 -23.50
N ARG A 13 7.60 1.42 -22.54
CA ARG A 13 7.78 0.80 -21.20
C ARG A 13 6.55 1.05 -20.32
N GLY A 14 5.38 1.19 -20.94
CA GLY A 14 4.07 1.16 -20.30
C GLY A 14 3.93 -0.10 -19.46
N THR A 15 4.15 0.07 -18.16
CA THR A 15 3.64 -0.75 -17.08
C THR A 15 3.72 -2.25 -17.34
N ARG A 16 4.95 -2.76 -17.46
CA ARG A 16 5.13 -4.21 -17.28
C ARG A 16 4.54 -4.57 -15.91
N PRO A 17 3.78 -5.69 -15.83
CA PRO A 17 3.34 -6.19 -14.54
C PRO A 17 4.57 -6.28 -13.64
N ASP A 18 4.43 -5.72 -12.43
CA ASP A 18 5.47 -5.60 -11.42
C ASP A 18 5.30 -6.70 -10.36
N ALA A 19 6.36 -7.49 -10.16
CA ALA A 19 6.37 -8.60 -9.21
C ALA A 19 6.28 -8.06 -7.78
N VAL A 20 6.73 -6.82 -7.57
CA VAL A 20 6.63 -6.08 -6.31
C VAL A 20 5.17 -5.85 -5.95
N ALA A 21 4.34 -5.44 -6.92
CA ALA A 21 2.90 -5.25 -6.69
C ALA A 21 2.18 -6.57 -6.37
N ALA A 22 2.52 -7.64 -7.10
CA ALA A 22 1.95 -8.97 -6.85
C ALA A 22 2.35 -9.51 -5.47
N LEU A 23 3.61 -9.35 -5.08
CA LEU A 23 4.07 -9.71 -3.74
C LEU A 23 3.36 -8.86 -2.68
N GLY A 24 3.32 -7.54 -2.88
CA GLY A 24 2.68 -6.61 -1.96
C GLY A 24 1.22 -6.97 -1.69
N ILE A 25 0.45 -7.28 -2.74
CA ILE A 25 -0.96 -7.65 -2.56
C ILE A 25 -1.15 -9.02 -1.91
N CYS A 26 -0.28 -9.99 -2.16
CA CYS A 26 -0.31 -11.27 -1.44
C CYS A 26 -0.07 -11.08 0.06
N LEU A 27 0.91 -10.23 0.42
CA LEU A 27 1.22 -9.94 1.82
C LEU A 27 0.10 -9.15 2.51
N VAL A 28 -0.55 -8.20 1.82
CA VAL A 28 -1.75 -7.52 2.34
C VAL A 28 -2.90 -8.50 2.53
N GLY A 29 -3.16 -9.37 1.54
CA GLY A 29 -4.19 -10.41 1.62
C GLY A 29 -3.98 -11.35 2.80
N TYR A 30 -2.75 -11.84 2.97
CA TYR A 30 -2.35 -12.66 4.12
C TYR A 30 -2.54 -11.89 5.43
N GLY A 31 -1.97 -10.69 5.55
CA GLY A 31 -2.01 -9.92 6.80
C GLY A 31 -3.42 -9.59 7.25
N ILE A 32 -4.33 -9.26 6.33
CA ILE A 32 -5.71 -8.92 6.67
C ILE A 32 -6.56 -10.18 6.94
N LEU A 33 -6.53 -11.15 6.02
CA LEU A 33 -7.48 -12.26 6.04
C LEU A 33 -7.03 -13.43 6.91
N ALA A 34 -5.72 -13.71 6.96
CA ALA A 34 -5.15 -14.83 7.69
C ALA A 34 -4.44 -14.41 8.99
N GLY A 35 -4.03 -13.15 9.11
CA GLY A 35 -3.42 -12.60 10.31
C GLY A 35 -4.42 -11.90 11.22
N LEU A 36 -4.89 -10.75 10.77
CA LEU A 36 -5.70 -9.82 11.56
C LEU A 36 -7.11 -10.35 11.85
N TRP A 37 -7.80 -10.92 10.86
CA TRP A 37 -9.16 -11.43 11.06
C TRP A 37 -9.22 -12.54 12.12
N PRO A 38 -8.39 -13.61 12.06
CA PRO A 38 -8.39 -14.65 13.10
C PRO A 38 -8.09 -14.09 14.49
N ALA A 39 -7.05 -13.23 14.60
CA ALA A 39 -6.64 -12.64 15.87
C ALA A 39 -7.78 -11.86 16.55
N ARG A 40 -8.56 -11.10 15.79
CA ARG A 40 -9.73 -10.34 16.30
C ARG A 40 -10.89 -11.22 16.75
N HIS A 41 -10.99 -12.45 16.24
CA HIS A 41 -12.06 -13.40 16.57
C HIS A 41 -11.59 -14.48 17.56
N GLY A 42 -10.44 -14.27 18.22
CA GLY A 42 -9.90 -15.22 19.20
C GLY A 42 -9.35 -16.51 18.59
N TYR A 43 -9.19 -16.56 17.26
CA TYR A 43 -8.52 -17.66 16.58
C TYR A 43 -7.03 -17.35 16.47
N SER A 44 -6.20 -18.21 17.05
CA SER A 44 -4.75 -18.12 16.91
C SER A 44 -4.22 -19.45 16.36
N PRO A 45 -4.27 -19.66 15.03
CA PRO A 45 -3.71 -20.87 14.42
C PRO A 45 -2.24 -21.05 14.83
N ASP A 46 -1.85 -22.26 15.23
CA ASP A 46 -0.45 -22.55 15.61
C ASP A 46 0.54 -22.11 14.51
N LEU A 47 0.15 -22.27 13.25
CA LEU A 47 0.96 -21.86 12.11
C LEU A 47 1.20 -20.35 12.03
N SER A 48 0.19 -19.50 12.33
CA SER A 48 0.36 -18.04 12.28
C SER A 48 1.24 -17.57 13.42
N ILE A 49 1.13 -18.19 14.61
CA ILE A 49 2.03 -17.95 15.73
C ILE A 49 3.46 -18.32 15.33
N VAL A 50 3.66 -19.50 14.74
CA VAL A 50 4.99 -19.96 14.29
C VAL A 50 5.58 -19.00 13.26
N ILE A 51 4.83 -18.59 12.24
CA ILE A 51 5.30 -17.63 11.23
C ILE A 51 5.67 -16.30 11.92
N ARG A 52 4.82 -15.79 12.80
CA ARG A 52 5.06 -14.52 13.50
C ARG A 52 6.30 -14.58 14.39
N GLU A 53 6.45 -15.65 15.16
CA GLU A 53 7.53 -15.80 16.14
C GLU A 53 8.88 -16.13 15.48
N TRP A 54 8.88 -17.01 14.47
CA TRP A 54 10.11 -17.55 13.89
C TRP A 54 10.53 -16.87 12.60
N VAL A 55 9.63 -16.16 11.93
CA VAL A 55 9.93 -15.47 10.67
C VAL A 55 9.80 -13.96 10.84
N ASN A 56 8.66 -13.47 11.33
CA ASN A 56 8.40 -12.02 11.32
C ASN A 56 9.26 -11.28 12.37
N LYS A 57 9.21 -11.73 13.63
CA LYS A 57 10.00 -11.12 14.72
C LYS A 57 11.51 -11.11 14.43
N PRO A 58 12.15 -12.22 13.99
CA PRO A 58 13.59 -12.21 13.72
C PRO A 58 13.98 -11.33 12.53
N LEU A 59 13.07 -11.15 11.57
CA LEU A 59 13.28 -10.24 10.45
C LEU A 59 12.95 -8.78 10.80
N GLY A 60 12.41 -8.49 11.99
CA GLY A 60 11.96 -7.16 12.39
C GLY A 60 10.78 -6.66 11.56
N ILE A 61 9.90 -7.58 11.14
CA ILE A 61 8.62 -7.27 10.50
C ILE A 61 7.58 -7.35 11.61
N GLY A 62 7.09 -6.21 12.10
CA GLY A 62 6.30 -6.15 13.35
C GLY A 62 5.03 -7.03 13.36
N GLU A 63 4.25 -7.00 12.28
CA GLU A 63 3.01 -7.79 12.15
C GLU A 63 3.02 -8.70 10.91
N ASP A 64 1.92 -9.44 10.68
CA ASP A 64 1.66 -10.47 9.65
C ASP A 64 1.83 -9.98 8.20
N PHE A 65 3.00 -9.43 7.86
CA PHE A 65 3.43 -8.84 6.60
C PHE A 65 2.54 -7.74 6.01
N GLY A 66 1.43 -7.38 6.65
CA GLY A 66 0.46 -6.40 6.13
C GLY A 66 1.09 -5.06 5.81
N PHE A 67 1.83 -4.47 6.77
CA PHE A 67 2.53 -3.21 6.57
C PHE A 67 3.57 -3.31 5.44
N LEU A 68 4.41 -4.36 5.41
CA LEU A 68 5.36 -4.60 4.31
C LEU A 68 4.65 -4.65 2.96
N GLY A 69 3.52 -5.36 2.89
CA GLY A 69 2.68 -5.44 1.69
C GLY A 69 2.17 -4.06 1.24
N VAL A 70 1.66 -3.26 2.18
CA VAL A 70 1.25 -1.87 1.93
C VAL A 70 2.43 -1.04 1.42
N THR A 71 3.59 -1.10 2.08
CA THR A 71 4.78 -0.35 1.69
C THR A 71 5.25 -0.72 0.28
N LEU A 72 5.25 -2.00 -0.08
CA LEU A 72 5.58 -2.44 -1.44
C LEU A 72 4.61 -1.87 -2.48
N LEU A 73 3.31 -1.85 -2.18
CA LEU A 73 2.29 -1.26 -3.05
C LEU A 73 2.46 0.26 -3.17
N LEU A 74 2.77 0.95 -2.08
CA LEU A 74 3.01 2.40 -2.07
C LEU A 74 4.28 2.78 -2.83
N VAL A 75 5.39 2.05 -2.64
CA VAL A 75 6.61 2.22 -3.43
C VAL A 75 6.32 1.99 -4.92
N THR A 76 5.59 0.93 -5.25
CA THR A 76 5.14 0.68 -6.63
C THR A 76 4.29 1.83 -7.16
N GLY A 77 3.36 2.35 -6.35
CA GLY A 77 2.52 3.49 -6.68
C GLY A 77 3.33 4.75 -7.00
N GLY A 78 4.35 5.06 -6.19
CA GLY A 78 5.25 6.19 -6.41
C GLY A 78 6.11 6.07 -7.67
N MET A 79 6.42 4.84 -8.11
CA MET A 79 7.12 4.59 -9.37
C MET A 79 6.24 4.82 -10.60
N ILE A 80 4.93 4.94 -10.45
CA ILE A 80 3.98 5.18 -11.54
C ILE A 80 3.77 6.70 -11.69
N ALA A 81 3.61 7.20 -12.92
CA ALA A 81 3.27 8.60 -13.15
C ALA A 81 1.93 8.94 -12.47
N THR A 82 1.84 10.03 -11.72
CA THR A 82 0.67 10.34 -10.88
C THR A 82 -0.67 10.36 -11.62
N PRO A 83 -0.80 10.84 -12.88
CA PRO A 83 -2.06 10.70 -13.62
C PRO A 83 -2.48 9.23 -13.82
N THR A 84 -1.50 8.36 -14.06
CA THR A 84 -1.72 6.91 -14.15
C THR A 84 -2.03 6.31 -12.79
N LEU A 85 -1.42 6.81 -11.71
CA LEU A 85 -1.73 6.40 -10.33
C LEU A 85 -3.19 6.71 -9.99
N VAL A 86 -3.64 7.94 -10.24
CA VAL A 86 -5.03 8.37 -10.01
C VAL A 86 -6.00 7.54 -10.85
N ARG A 87 -5.70 7.31 -12.13
CA ARG A 87 -6.55 6.48 -13.00
C ARG A 87 -6.65 5.03 -12.51
N ARG A 88 -5.56 4.46 -11.98
CA ARG A 88 -5.50 3.07 -11.54
C ARG A 88 -6.05 2.83 -10.15
N LEU A 89 -5.80 3.76 -9.23
CA LEU A 89 -6.18 3.62 -7.82
C LEU A 89 -7.46 4.39 -7.48
N GLY A 90 -7.81 5.46 -8.21
CA GLY A 90 -9.00 6.26 -7.93
C GLY A 90 -10.28 5.42 -7.89
N PRO A 91 -10.64 4.69 -8.96
CA PRO A 91 -11.83 3.83 -8.96
C PRO A 91 -11.86 2.76 -7.86
N PRO A 92 -10.82 1.93 -7.64
CA PRO A 92 -10.87 0.93 -6.57
C PRO A 92 -10.90 1.55 -5.17
N LEU A 93 -10.20 2.66 -4.94
CA LEU A 93 -10.24 3.35 -3.65
C LEU A 93 -11.63 3.95 -3.37
N ALA A 94 -12.24 4.61 -4.37
CA ALA A 94 -13.59 5.13 -4.24
C ALA A 94 -14.62 4.01 -4.00
N ALA A 95 -14.50 2.89 -4.73
CA ALA A 95 -15.34 1.72 -4.51
C ALA A 95 -15.12 1.13 -3.10
N GLY A 96 -13.87 1.02 -2.64
CA GLY A 96 -13.54 0.54 -1.29
C GLY A 96 -14.14 1.43 -0.20
N VAL A 97 -14.05 2.75 -0.33
CA VAL A 97 -14.66 3.71 0.60
C VAL A 97 -16.18 3.58 0.60
N ALA A 98 -16.82 3.55 -0.58
CA ALA A 98 -18.26 3.43 -0.69
C ALA A 98 -18.78 2.10 -0.10
N LEU A 99 -18.14 0.97 -0.44
CA LEU A 99 -18.50 -0.33 0.10
C LEU A 99 -18.21 -0.42 1.60
N GLY A 100 -17.14 0.19 2.09
CA GLY A 100 -16.84 0.29 3.53
C GLY A 100 -17.90 1.09 4.29
N ALA A 101 -18.38 2.19 3.71
CA ALA A 101 -19.48 2.97 4.28
C ALA A 101 -20.80 2.19 4.32
N VAL A 102 -21.12 1.44 3.25
CA VAL A 102 -22.28 0.54 3.23
C VAL A 102 -22.14 -0.55 4.29
N ALA A 103 -20.95 -1.17 4.42
CA ALA A 103 -20.70 -2.18 5.43
C ALA A 103 -20.89 -1.62 6.86
N MET A 104 -20.41 -0.40 7.14
CA MET A 104 -20.66 0.29 8.41
C MET A 104 -22.15 0.54 8.67
N ALA A 105 -22.88 0.98 7.65
CA ALA A 105 -24.32 1.21 7.77
C ALA A 105 -25.10 -0.09 8.08
N LEU A 106 -24.55 -1.24 7.69
CA LEU A 106 -25.09 -2.57 7.98
C LEU A 106 -24.58 -3.15 9.32
N GLY A 107 -23.81 -2.38 10.10
CA GLY A 107 -23.29 -2.80 11.40
C GLY A 107 -21.96 -3.56 11.36
N ALA A 108 -21.32 -3.67 10.20
CA ALA A 108 -19.98 -4.27 10.11
C ALA A 108 -18.90 -3.27 10.56
N HIS A 109 -17.80 -3.79 11.11
CA HIS A 109 -16.64 -3.00 11.52
C HIS A 109 -15.56 -3.06 10.43
N PRO A 110 -15.53 -2.14 9.44
CA PRO A 110 -14.51 -2.19 8.41
C PRO A 110 -13.13 -1.95 9.00
N LEU A 111 -12.11 -2.38 8.26
CA LEU A 111 -10.73 -2.17 8.63
C LEU A 111 -10.35 -0.68 8.54
N VAL A 112 -10.49 0.04 9.65
CA VAL A 112 -10.07 1.45 9.77
C VAL A 112 -8.57 1.61 9.50
N GLU A 113 -7.78 0.57 9.72
CA GLU A 113 -6.33 0.56 9.50
C GLU A 113 -5.94 0.86 8.04
N LEU A 114 -6.81 0.53 7.07
CA LEU A 114 -6.57 0.81 5.66
C LEU A 114 -6.88 2.26 5.26
N VAL A 115 -7.57 3.02 6.11
CA VAL A 115 -7.85 4.43 5.85
C VAL A 115 -6.53 5.20 5.78
N ARG A 116 -5.52 4.84 6.58
CA ARG A 116 -4.23 5.53 6.64
C ARG A 116 -3.46 5.50 5.30
N PRO A 117 -3.15 4.33 4.71
CA PRO A 117 -2.46 4.30 3.42
C PRO A 117 -3.27 4.92 2.28
N VAL A 118 -4.61 4.82 2.32
CA VAL A 118 -5.47 5.48 1.33
C VAL A 118 -5.40 7.01 1.45
N ALA A 119 -5.48 7.54 2.68
CA ALA A 119 -5.33 8.97 2.94
C ALA A 119 -3.94 9.48 2.53
N ALA A 120 -2.89 8.68 2.74
CA ALA A 120 -1.53 9.02 2.30
C ALA A 120 -1.42 9.12 0.77
N VAL A 121 -2.05 8.20 0.02
CA VAL A 121 -2.12 8.28 -1.46
C VAL A 121 -2.86 9.54 -1.89
N LEU A 122 -3.97 9.89 -1.24
CA LEU A 122 -4.71 11.12 -1.56
C LEU A 122 -3.88 12.37 -1.28
N LEU A 123 -3.23 12.44 -0.12
CA LEU A 123 -2.33 13.55 0.24
C LEU A 123 -1.18 13.69 -0.76
N PHE A 124 -0.55 12.58 -1.13
CA PHE A 124 0.48 12.53 -2.17
C PHE A 124 -0.03 13.10 -3.51
N VAL A 125 -1.21 12.66 -3.97
CA VAL A 125 -1.82 13.12 -5.23
C VAL A 125 -2.12 14.61 -5.18
N VAL A 126 -2.66 15.12 -4.07
CA VAL A 126 -2.97 16.54 -3.89
C VAL A 126 -1.70 17.37 -4.00
N ILE A 127 -0.67 17.07 -3.20
CA ILE A 127 0.58 17.83 -3.21
C ILE A 127 1.28 17.73 -4.57
N TRP A 128 1.30 16.53 -5.17
CA TRP A 128 1.86 16.34 -6.52
C TRP A 128 1.14 17.20 -7.55
N THR A 129 -0.19 17.28 -7.49
CA THR A 129 -0.98 18.07 -8.46
C THR A 129 -0.63 19.55 -8.38
N LEU A 130 -0.46 20.08 -7.16
CA LEU A 130 -0.03 21.45 -6.90
C LEU A 130 1.40 21.72 -7.40
N THR A 131 2.26 20.71 -7.39
CA THR A 131 3.69 20.82 -7.72
C THR A 131 4.08 20.17 -9.05
N ARG A 132 3.12 19.81 -9.90
CA ARG A 132 3.33 18.99 -11.11
C ARG A 132 4.36 19.57 -12.10
N ARG A 133 4.56 20.89 -12.10
CA ARG A 133 5.52 21.59 -12.97
C ARG A 133 6.98 21.44 -12.50
N TRP A 134 7.20 21.01 -11.25
CA TRP A 134 8.52 20.99 -10.59
C TRP A 134 8.71 19.64 -9.88
N PRO A 135 9.01 18.54 -10.58
CA PRO A 135 9.02 17.19 -10.01
C PRO A 135 9.96 17.00 -8.81
N TRP A 136 11.09 17.72 -8.78
CA TRP A 136 12.03 17.70 -7.65
C TRP A 136 11.50 18.49 -6.45
N LEU A 137 10.97 19.69 -6.70
CA LEU A 137 10.34 20.49 -5.65
C LEU A 137 9.14 19.76 -5.05
N SER A 138 8.42 18.96 -5.86
CA SER A 138 7.35 18.09 -5.39
C SER A 138 7.82 17.11 -4.32
N VAL A 139 8.95 16.42 -4.53
CA VAL A 139 9.49 15.47 -3.54
C VAL A 139 9.88 16.20 -2.26
N VAL A 140 10.60 17.32 -2.38
CA VAL A 140 11.04 18.11 -1.23
C VAL A 140 9.84 18.64 -0.43
N LEU A 141 8.85 19.21 -1.11
CA LEU A 141 7.65 19.75 -0.45
C LEU A 141 6.83 18.64 0.21
N GLN A 142 6.65 17.50 -0.46
CA GLN A 142 5.93 16.37 0.14
C GLN A 142 6.64 15.81 1.35
N LEU A 143 7.97 15.71 1.30
CA LEU A 143 8.77 15.28 2.44
C LEU A 143 8.66 16.27 3.60
N GLU A 144 8.77 17.57 3.31
CA GLU A 144 8.61 18.64 4.29
C GLU A 144 7.22 18.59 4.95
N VAL A 145 6.15 18.49 4.15
CA VAL A 145 4.78 18.34 4.65
C VAL A 145 4.66 17.08 5.51
N ALA A 146 5.28 15.97 5.11
CA ALA A 146 5.26 14.74 5.89
C ALA A 146 5.92 14.92 7.26
N TYR A 147 7.12 15.52 7.30
CA TYR A 147 7.80 15.84 8.57
C TYR A 147 6.97 16.79 9.44
N LEU A 148 6.44 17.87 8.86
CA LEU A 148 5.61 18.83 9.59
C LEU A 148 4.37 18.17 10.20
N LEU A 149 3.68 17.32 9.45
CA LEU A 149 2.51 16.60 9.97
C LEU A 149 2.89 15.59 11.07
N VAL A 150 3.97 14.84 10.89
CA VAL A 150 4.45 13.88 11.90
C VAL A 150 4.83 14.59 13.20
N PHE A 151 5.58 15.70 13.14
CA PHE A 151 5.95 16.46 14.34
C PHE A 151 4.76 17.19 14.98
N ALA A 152 3.89 17.81 14.17
CA ALA A 152 2.71 18.51 14.67
C ALA A 152 1.71 17.54 15.34
N GLY A 153 1.50 16.36 14.76
CA GLY A 153 0.61 15.34 15.34
C GLY A 153 1.15 14.67 16.60
N ALA A 154 2.46 14.73 16.82
CA ALA A 154 3.13 14.19 18.02
C ALA A 154 3.30 15.24 19.13
N ALA A 155 3.01 16.51 18.84
CA ALA A 155 3.21 17.59 19.81
C ALA A 155 2.27 17.43 21.02
N PRO A 156 2.72 17.77 22.24
CA PRO A 156 1.85 17.80 23.41
C PRO A 156 0.65 18.73 23.17
N GLY A 157 -0.57 18.21 23.34
CA GLY A 157 -1.80 18.98 23.11
C GLY A 157 -2.27 19.03 21.65
N ALA A 158 -1.65 18.26 20.74
CA ALA A 158 -2.21 18.04 19.42
C ALA A 158 -3.63 17.46 19.52
N ASP A 159 -4.55 17.99 18.71
CA ASP A 159 -5.89 17.44 18.63
C ASP A 159 -5.90 16.09 17.91
N ALA A 160 -7.02 15.37 18.01
CA ALA A 160 -7.16 14.03 17.43
C ALA A 160 -6.95 14.03 15.90
N LEU A 161 -7.31 15.12 15.22
CA LEU A 161 -7.15 15.24 13.78
C LEU A 161 -5.68 15.34 13.40
N LEU A 162 -4.92 16.25 14.03
CA LEU A 162 -3.48 16.42 13.77
C LEU A 162 -2.72 15.13 14.10
N HIS A 163 -3.07 14.47 15.22
CA HIS A 163 -2.49 13.20 15.58
C HIS A 163 -2.70 12.13 14.49
N HIS A 164 -3.94 12.00 13.97
CA HIS A 164 -4.21 11.09 12.85
C HIS A 164 -3.51 11.49 11.55
N LEU A 165 -3.41 12.78 11.24
CA LEU A 165 -2.69 13.25 10.06
C LEU A 165 -1.19 12.94 10.14
N GLY A 166 -0.60 13.00 11.34
CA GLY A 166 0.78 12.57 11.56
C GLY A 166 0.98 11.07 11.30
N LEU A 167 0.08 10.23 11.81
CA LEU A 167 0.07 8.79 11.52
C LEU A 167 -0.14 8.47 10.03
N VAL A 168 -0.92 9.27 9.31
CA VAL A 168 -1.10 9.15 7.85
C VAL A 168 0.19 9.56 7.11
N ALA A 169 0.81 10.67 7.53
CA ALA A 169 1.99 11.22 6.90
C ALA A 169 3.20 10.27 6.93
N GLU A 170 3.25 9.37 7.91
CA GLU A 170 4.26 8.31 8.01
C GLU A 170 4.34 7.39 6.78
N TYR A 171 3.23 7.24 6.04
CA TYR A 171 3.18 6.40 4.83
C TYR A 171 3.69 7.12 3.57
N LEU A 172 3.78 8.46 3.58
CA LEU A 172 4.23 9.25 2.43
C LEU A 172 5.65 8.88 1.96
N PRO A 173 6.66 8.66 2.83
CA PRO A 173 7.98 8.22 2.44
C PRO A 173 8.01 7.03 1.48
N ALA A 174 7.11 6.05 1.63
CA ALA A 174 7.06 4.90 0.73
C ALA A 174 6.73 5.33 -0.72
N LEU A 175 5.75 6.22 -0.90
CA LEU A 175 5.42 6.81 -2.21
C LEU A 175 6.58 7.68 -2.74
N LEU A 176 7.22 8.47 -1.86
CA LEU A 176 8.35 9.32 -2.22
C LEU A 176 9.57 8.50 -2.68
N ILE A 177 9.86 7.39 -2.01
CA ILE A 177 10.91 6.45 -2.42
C ILE A 177 10.62 5.92 -3.82
N GLY A 178 9.38 5.51 -4.11
CA GLY A 178 8.98 5.09 -5.46
C GLY A 178 9.22 6.19 -6.50
N GLN A 179 8.84 7.43 -6.18
CA GLN A 179 9.08 8.59 -7.03
C GLN A 179 10.57 8.86 -7.26
N LEU A 180 11.39 8.74 -6.21
CA LEU A 180 12.85 8.89 -6.26
C LEU A 180 13.52 7.80 -7.12
N ILE A 181 13.10 6.54 -6.96
CA ILE A 181 13.55 5.38 -7.75
C ILE A 181 13.25 5.59 -9.25
N ARG A 182 12.13 6.23 -9.57
CA ARG A 182 11.76 6.62 -10.94
C ARG A 182 12.64 7.75 -11.48
N LEU A 183 12.98 8.74 -10.66
CA LEU A 183 13.80 9.89 -11.07
C LEU A 183 15.28 9.55 -11.26
N GLY A 184 15.81 8.54 -10.56
CA GLY A 184 17.08 7.88 -10.91
C GLY A 184 18.37 8.71 -10.77
N THR A 185 18.45 9.65 -9.82
CA THR A 185 19.63 10.53 -9.64
C THR A 185 20.38 10.29 -8.33
N LEU A 186 21.63 10.76 -8.21
CA LEU A 186 22.38 10.78 -6.93
C LEU A 186 21.68 11.53 -5.80
N ARG A 187 20.91 12.60 -6.11
CA ARG A 187 20.10 13.33 -5.12
C ARG A 187 19.01 12.46 -4.47
N ALA A 188 18.63 11.36 -5.14
CA ALA A 188 17.69 10.38 -4.60
C ALA A 188 18.25 9.61 -3.41
N LEU A 189 19.58 9.50 -3.28
CA LEU A 189 20.18 8.82 -2.14
C LEU A 189 19.96 9.63 -0.85
N ALA A 190 20.30 10.91 -0.85
CA ALA A 190 20.13 11.78 0.32
C ALA A 190 18.65 11.90 0.73
N LEU A 191 17.77 12.17 -0.24
CA LEU A 191 16.33 12.21 0.01
C LEU A 191 15.76 10.85 0.42
N GLY A 192 16.32 9.76 -0.10
CA GLY A 192 15.95 8.40 0.28
C GLY A 192 16.30 8.08 1.74
N VAL A 193 17.47 8.52 2.22
CA VAL A 193 17.85 8.40 3.63
C VAL A 193 16.87 9.16 4.52
N LEU A 194 16.47 10.38 4.14
CA LEU A 194 15.46 11.15 4.86
C LEU A 194 14.09 10.45 4.84
N CYS A 195 13.69 9.86 3.71
CA CYS A 195 12.46 9.08 3.64
C CYS A 195 12.47 7.88 4.60
N VAL A 196 13.61 7.21 4.78
CA VAL A 196 13.74 6.12 5.77
C VAL A 196 13.80 6.66 7.21
N GLY A 197 14.36 7.85 7.41
CA GLY A 197 14.44 8.50 8.71
C GLY A 197 13.07 8.90 9.28
N LEU A 198 12.10 9.28 8.44
CA LEU A 198 10.79 9.74 8.92
C LEU A 198 10.00 8.64 9.67
N PRO A 199 9.82 7.41 9.15
CA PRO A 199 9.20 6.32 9.91
C PRO A 199 9.93 6.01 11.22
N ALA A 200 11.27 6.04 11.21
CA ALA A 200 12.04 5.84 12.44
C ALA A 200 11.74 6.93 13.49
N VAL A 201 11.63 8.19 13.08
CA VAL A 201 11.22 9.29 13.97
C VAL A 201 9.78 9.07 14.45
N ALA A 202 8.85 8.72 13.56
CA ALA A 202 7.46 8.48 13.90
C ALA A 202 7.30 7.33 14.92
N GLU A 203 8.05 6.24 14.78
CA GLU A 203 8.07 5.13 15.74
C GLU A 203 8.44 5.55 17.17
N HIS A 204 9.29 6.57 17.31
CA HIS A 204 9.69 7.10 18.62
C HIS A 204 8.68 8.10 19.18
N LEU A 205 7.95 8.79 18.29
CA LEU A 205 7.03 9.86 18.66
C LEU A 205 5.60 9.37 18.94
N TYR A 206 5.17 8.29 18.27
CA TYR A 206 3.81 7.75 18.37
C TYR A 206 3.83 6.40 19.08
N GLN A 207 3.07 6.28 20.18
CA GLN A 207 2.97 5.03 20.92
C GLN A 207 2.35 3.91 20.08
N GLU A 208 1.43 4.26 19.18
CA GLU A 208 0.77 3.35 18.24
C GLU A 208 1.76 2.66 17.29
N LEU A 209 2.91 3.28 17.04
CA LEU A 209 3.95 2.81 16.14
C LEU A 209 5.12 2.15 16.89
N SER A 210 5.11 2.20 18.22
CA SER A 210 6.18 1.65 19.04
C SER A 210 6.29 0.13 18.90
N GLY A 211 7.49 -0.37 18.59
CA GLY A 211 7.75 -1.80 18.44
C GLY A 211 7.34 -2.41 17.10
N TRP A 212 6.99 -1.60 16.11
CA TRP A 212 6.56 -2.08 14.78
C TRP A 212 7.66 -2.13 13.71
N TRP A 213 8.79 -1.45 13.91
CA TRP A 213 9.97 -1.51 13.04
C TRP A 213 9.63 -1.13 11.58
N HIS A 214 8.79 -0.10 11.42
CA HIS A 214 8.35 0.45 10.14
C HIS A 214 9.52 0.94 9.27
N ALA A 215 10.51 1.60 9.86
CA ALA A 215 11.72 2.04 9.16
C ALA A 215 12.46 0.87 8.51
N LEU A 216 12.64 -0.23 9.25
CA LEU A 216 13.25 -1.45 8.73
C LEU A 216 12.38 -2.08 7.64
N THR A 217 11.07 -2.09 7.83
CA THR A 217 10.12 -2.58 6.81
C THR A 217 10.20 -1.78 5.52
N VAL A 218 10.36 -0.45 5.61
CA VAL A 218 10.58 0.42 4.46
C VAL A 218 11.89 0.05 3.75
N VAL A 219 12.97 -0.19 4.48
CA VAL A 219 14.24 -0.65 3.91
C VAL A 219 14.07 -1.99 3.16
N TYR A 220 13.37 -2.97 3.75
CA TYR A 220 13.07 -4.22 3.04
C TYR A 220 12.26 -3.99 1.78
N ALA A 221 11.23 -3.15 1.83
CA ALA A 221 10.41 -2.84 0.67
C ALA A 221 11.25 -2.21 -0.45
N VAL A 222 12.18 -1.31 -0.11
CA VAL A 222 13.13 -0.72 -1.07
C VAL A 222 14.01 -1.80 -1.68
N LEU A 223 14.65 -2.64 -0.86
CA LEU A 223 15.56 -3.69 -1.34
C LEU A 223 14.85 -4.70 -2.24
N LEU A 224 13.67 -5.16 -1.84
CA LEU A 224 12.83 -6.06 -2.64
C LEU A 224 12.40 -5.40 -3.96
N THR A 225 12.03 -4.12 -3.90
CA THR A 225 11.68 -3.36 -5.11
C THR A 225 12.86 -3.30 -6.06
N LEU A 226 14.04 -2.90 -5.58
CA LEU A 226 15.26 -2.81 -6.40
C LEU A 226 15.68 -4.18 -6.96
N LEU A 227 15.55 -5.25 -6.17
CA LEU A 227 15.90 -6.61 -6.56
C LEU A 227 14.96 -7.17 -7.65
N LEU A 228 13.66 -6.88 -7.55
CA LEU A 228 12.64 -7.40 -8.46
C LEU A 228 12.42 -6.50 -9.68
N ARG A 229 12.85 -5.24 -9.61
CA ARG A 229 12.72 -4.27 -10.70
C ARG A 229 13.36 -4.79 -11.98
N GLY A 230 12.62 -4.68 -13.07
CA GLY A 230 13.11 -5.06 -14.41
C GLY A 230 13.11 -6.57 -14.68
N ARG A 231 12.76 -7.42 -13.71
CA ARG A 231 12.59 -8.86 -13.96
C ARG A 231 11.27 -9.10 -14.67
N GLY A 232 11.34 -9.71 -15.86
CA GLY A 232 10.16 -10.03 -16.65
C GLY A 232 9.28 -11.07 -15.95
N ILE A 233 8.00 -10.80 -15.80
CA ILE A 233 7.05 -11.74 -15.19
C ILE A 233 6.54 -12.72 -16.24
N ARG A 234 6.97 -13.98 -16.10
CA ARG A 234 6.55 -15.09 -16.97
C ARG A 234 5.29 -15.80 -16.48
N PHE A 235 5.04 -15.79 -15.17
CA PHE A 235 3.92 -16.54 -14.58
C PHE A 235 2.58 -15.80 -14.74
N PRO A 236 1.54 -16.45 -15.31
CA PRO A 236 0.22 -15.83 -15.50
C PRO A 236 -0.41 -15.32 -14.21
N VAL A 237 -0.29 -16.07 -13.12
CA VAL A 237 -0.85 -15.71 -11.81
C VAL A 237 -0.24 -14.42 -11.27
N VAL A 238 1.08 -14.28 -11.34
CA VAL A 238 1.78 -13.07 -10.87
C VAL A 238 1.40 -11.86 -11.72
N ARG A 239 1.24 -12.05 -13.03
CA ARG A 239 0.74 -10.99 -13.93
C ARG A 239 -0.70 -10.58 -13.56
N TRP A 240 -1.57 -11.55 -13.30
CA TRP A 240 -2.94 -11.30 -12.88
C TRP A 240 -2.96 -10.49 -11.57
N LEU A 241 -2.25 -10.95 -10.53
CA LEU A 241 -2.15 -10.24 -9.25
C LEU A 241 -1.66 -8.79 -9.42
N SER A 242 -0.57 -8.62 -10.18
CA SER A 242 0.04 -7.30 -10.38
C SER A 242 -0.88 -6.30 -11.08
N THR A 243 -1.55 -6.74 -12.16
CA THR A 243 -2.46 -5.88 -12.94
C THR A 243 -3.71 -5.48 -12.16
N ARG A 244 -4.15 -6.31 -11.20
CA ARG A 244 -5.32 -6.05 -10.37
C ARG A 244 -5.00 -5.59 -8.95
N ALA A 245 -3.73 -5.29 -8.64
CA ALA A 245 -3.29 -5.01 -7.28
C ALA A 245 -4.13 -3.92 -6.57
N GLY A 246 -4.50 -2.83 -7.25
CA GLY A 246 -5.35 -1.79 -6.67
C GLY A 246 -6.78 -2.26 -6.33
N TRP A 247 -7.40 -3.03 -7.24
CA TRP A 247 -8.74 -3.61 -7.03
C TRP A 247 -8.73 -4.72 -5.98
N LEU A 248 -7.69 -5.54 -5.97
CA LEU A 248 -7.47 -6.55 -4.94
C LEU A 248 -7.27 -5.89 -3.58
N PHE A 249 -6.49 -4.80 -3.49
CA PHE A 249 -6.26 -4.08 -2.24
C PHE A 249 -7.58 -3.60 -1.61
N ALA A 250 -8.44 -2.96 -2.41
CA ALA A 250 -9.77 -2.54 -1.96
C ALA A 250 -10.68 -3.74 -1.64
N SER A 251 -10.62 -4.81 -2.42
CA SER A 251 -11.50 -5.98 -2.26
C SER A 251 -11.13 -6.83 -1.04
N VAL A 252 -9.83 -7.02 -0.74
CA VAL A 252 -9.37 -7.73 0.47
C VAL A 252 -9.97 -7.10 1.72
N ALA A 253 -9.88 -5.77 1.79
CA ALA A 253 -10.36 -4.96 2.89
C ALA A 253 -11.85 -5.07 3.15
N VAL A 254 -12.64 -4.98 2.07
CA VAL A 254 -14.08 -4.79 2.17
C VAL A 254 -14.83 -6.09 1.92
N VAL A 255 -14.52 -6.77 0.82
CA VAL A 255 -15.19 -8.02 0.45
C VAL A 255 -14.65 -9.17 1.28
N GLY A 256 -13.32 -9.30 1.35
CA GLY A 256 -12.68 -10.42 2.05
C GLY A 256 -12.98 -10.42 3.54
N TYR A 257 -12.77 -9.28 4.21
CA TYR A 257 -12.99 -9.15 5.64
C TYR A 257 -14.46 -9.37 6.03
N VAL A 258 -15.41 -8.76 5.31
CA VAL A 258 -16.86 -8.95 5.56
C VAL A 258 -17.29 -10.38 5.25
N ALA A 259 -16.78 -10.99 4.17
CA ALA A 259 -17.10 -12.37 3.86
C ALA A 259 -16.65 -13.32 4.98
N LEU A 260 -15.46 -13.12 5.56
CA LEU A 260 -15.00 -13.93 6.68
C LEU A 260 -15.90 -13.77 7.91
N ASP A 261 -16.36 -12.56 8.22
CA ASP A 261 -17.29 -12.31 9.33
C ASP A 261 -18.62 -13.07 9.14
N LEU A 262 -19.20 -12.99 7.94
CA LEU A 262 -20.42 -13.70 7.59
C LEU A 262 -20.26 -15.23 7.57
N LEU A 263 -19.05 -15.72 7.25
CA LEU A 263 -18.71 -17.13 7.17
C LEU A 263 -18.08 -17.68 8.46
N SER A 264 -18.10 -16.91 9.55
CA SER A 264 -17.48 -17.26 10.85
C SER A 264 -17.98 -18.57 11.46
N ARG A 265 -19.12 -19.09 11.00
CA ARG A 265 -19.69 -20.39 11.42
C ARG A 265 -19.07 -21.59 10.68
N LEU A 266 -18.35 -21.37 9.58
CA LEU A 266 -17.69 -22.41 8.81
C LEU A 266 -16.28 -22.68 9.34
N PRO A 267 -15.68 -23.84 9.03
CA PRO A 267 -14.25 -24.06 9.29
C PRO A 267 -13.40 -22.98 8.62
N LEU A 268 -12.42 -22.42 9.35
CA LEU A 268 -11.61 -21.28 8.92
C LEU A 268 -11.03 -21.45 7.50
N VAL A 269 -10.51 -22.63 7.18
CA VAL A 269 -9.94 -22.93 5.85
C VAL A 269 -10.99 -22.77 4.74
N VAL A 270 -12.22 -23.25 4.98
CA VAL A 270 -13.32 -23.13 4.02
C VAL A 270 -13.73 -21.66 3.87
N ALA A 271 -13.88 -20.94 4.99
CA ALA A 271 -14.20 -19.51 4.98
C ALA A 271 -13.15 -18.69 4.21
N LEU A 272 -11.85 -18.96 4.43
CA LEU A 272 -10.73 -18.32 3.74
C LEU A 272 -10.75 -18.57 2.23
N VAL A 273 -10.97 -19.82 1.81
CA VAL A 273 -11.05 -20.15 0.37
C VAL A 273 -12.20 -19.42 -0.31
N VAL A 274 -13.37 -19.39 0.34
CA VAL A 274 -14.55 -18.68 -0.18
C VAL A 274 -14.29 -17.17 -0.22
N ALA A 275 -13.76 -16.58 0.85
CA ALA A 275 -13.45 -15.16 0.93
C ALA A 275 -12.42 -14.74 -0.14
N LEU A 276 -11.35 -15.51 -0.33
CA LEU A 276 -10.36 -15.27 -1.40
C LEU A 276 -10.98 -15.36 -2.80
N GLY A 277 -11.90 -16.32 -3.01
CA GLY A 277 -12.67 -16.42 -4.25
C GLY A 277 -13.51 -15.18 -4.52
N LEU A 278 -14.23 -14.67 -3.50
CA LEU A 278 -15.04 -13.45 -3.60
C LEU A 278 -14.18 -12.20 -3.84
N VAL A 279 -13.04 -12.08 -3.15
CA VAL A 279 -12.05 -11.00 -3.37
C VAL A 279 -11.55 -11.02 -4.82
N GLY A 280 -11.17 -12.20 -5.33
CA GLY A 280 -10.68 -12.34 -6.69
C GLY A 280 -11.75 -12.02 -7.73
N PHE A 281 -12.98 -12.46 -7.51
CA PHE A 281 -14.12 -12.15 -8.37
C PHE A 281 -14.45 -10.65 -8.40
N ALA A 282 -14.52 -10.01 -7.23
CA ALA A 282 -14.77 -8.57 -7.12
C ALA A 282 -13.66 -7.75 -7.79
N ALA A 283 -12.40 -8.15 -7.58
CA ALA A 283 -11.27 -7.47 -8.18
C ALA A 283 -11.21 -7.61 -9.71
N GLU A 284 -11.50 -8.80 -10.25
CA GLU A 284 -11.62 -9.03 -11.70
C GLU A 284 -12.77 -8.20 -12.30
N GLY A 285 -13.93 -8.19 -11.65
CA GLY A 285 -15.11 -7.44 -12.08
C GLY A 285 -14.85 -5.94 -12.13
N GLY A 286 -14.29 -5.38 -11.05
CA GLY A 286 -13.92 -3.96 -10.96
C GLY A 286 -12.86 -3.57 -12.00
N TYR A 287 -11.84 -4.41 -12.18
CA TYR A 287 -10.81 -4.21 -13.19
C TYR A 287 -11.38 -4.18 -14.61
N ARG A 288 -12.21 -5.16 -14.98
CA ARG A 288 -12.85 -5.23 -16.30
C ARG A 288 -13.80 -4.06 -16.56
N LEU A 289 -14.52 -3.62 -15.52
CA LEU A 289 -15.39 -2.45 -15.62
C LEU A 289 -14.59 -1.18 -15.87
N ALA A 290 -13.49 -0.99 -15.13
CA ALA A 290 -12.59 0.14 -15.34
C ALA A 290 -11.97 0.14 -16.75
N GLU A 291 -11.53 -1.01 -17.26
CA GLU A 291 -11.03 -1.11 -18.64
C GLU A 291 -12.09 -0.71 -19.69
N ARG A 292 -13.37 -1.05 -19.47
CA ARG A 292 -14.46 -0.65 -20.37
C ARG A 292 -14.73 0.85 -20.34
N VAL A 293 -14.59 1.50 -19.18
CA VAL A 293 -14.91 2.92 -19.00
C VAL A 293 -13.73 3.82 -19.39
N TYR A 294 -12.51 3.45 -19.03
CA TYR A 294 -11.32 4.30 -19.15
C TYR A 294 -10.36 3.84 -20.26
N GLY A 295 -10.63 2.72 -20.92
CA GLY A 295 -9.69 2.06 -21.81
C GLY A 295 -8.54 1.35 -21.06
N PRO A 296 -7.65 0.66 -21.79
CA PRO A 296 -6.48 -0.01 -21.21
C PRO A 296 -5.42 0.94 -20.58
#